data_AF-A0A8N5I052-F1
#
_entry.id   AF-A0A8N5I052-F1
#
_cell.length_a   1.000
_cell.length_b   1.000
_cell.length_c   1.000
_cell.angle_alpha   90.00
_cell.angle_beta   90.00
_cell.angle_gamma   90.00
#
_symmetry.space_group_name_H-M   'P 1'
#
loop_
_entity.id
_entity.type
_entity.pdbx_description
1 polymer ?
#
loop_
_entity_poly.entity_id
_entity_poly.type
_entity_poly.pdbx_seq_one_letter_code
_entity_poly.pdbx_strand_id
1 'polypeptide(L)'
;MSTSSKHCCGYRAGCMAKQDLSSLRAGPSATPTGLQRPQGHTPLSLRARPLGEAGSSLHEPAGLGSPPVWPLYGYCYQDSNDIPDTLTTITELGSPLEMIQLLQTSWEDRFRICLSLVRLLHYLAHSPLGSVTLLDFRPRQFVIVDGELKVTDLDDASVEESSCTSNSDCFMEFPARNFTLPCSVEGRCQSMNEKRNLYNAYRYFFTYLLPHSAPSSLRPLLDKIVNATGELHWGIDETAAQLERVLNLYKSGEYLQNTTRVPKAEYRRVPEAFIPDENYRCWPSYHHKGCLLSVFDVNEAIEICDSYSQCKAFVLTNQTTWTGRQLVFFKMASNHIVPDPDKITYVKVTD
;
A
#
# COMPACT_ATOMS: atom_id res chain seq x y z
N MET A 1 15.76 -17.79 -26.61
CA MET A 1 16.21 -16.39 -26.42
C MET A 1 15.78 -15.58 -27.63
N SER A 2 14.66 -14.88 -27.53
CA SER A 2 14.19 -13.92 -28.53
C SER A 2 13.55 -12.78 -27.74
N THR A 3 14.22 -11.64 -27.72
CA THR A 3 13.76 -10.40 -27.10
C THR A 3 12.82 -9.71 -28.09
N SER A 4 11.52 -9.75 -27.82
CA SER A 4 10.54 -8.98 -28.57
C SER A 4 10.52 -7.54 -28.03
N SER A 5 11.19 -6.64 -28.75
CA SER A 5 11.09 -5.19 -28.51
C SER A 5 9.74 -4.73 -29.05
N LYS A 6 8.79 -4.43 -28.16
CA LYS A 6 7.52 -3.79 -28.54
C LYS A 6 7.82 -2.33 -28.90
N HIS A 7 7.86 -2.04 -30.20
CA HIS A 7 7.79 -0.68 -30.72
C HIS A 7 6.38 -0.12 -30.50
N CYS A 8 6.24 0.84 -29.59
CA CYS A 8 5.10 1.76 -29.55
C CYS A 8 5.62 3.16 -29.83
N CYS A 9 5.21 3.71 -30.97
CA CYS A 9 5.14 5.12 -31.39
C CYS A 9 5.72 5.33 -32.79
N GLY A 10 4.82 5.54 -33.76
CA GLY A 10 5.15 5.96 -35.11
C GLY A 10 5.29 7.49 -35.20
N TYR A 11 6.31 7.91 -35.96
CA TYR A 11 6.62 9.27 -36.41
C TYR A 11 7.12 10.28 -35.35
N ARG A 12 8.44 10.54 -35.40
CA ARG A 12 9.21 11.63 -34.77
C ARG A 12 9.20 11.76 -33.23
N ALA A 13 8.84 10.72 -32.49
CA ALA A 13 9.00 10.69 -31.03
C ALA A 13 10.35 10.04 -30.63
N GLY A 14 11.12 10.73 -29.77
CA GLY A 14 12.25 10.12 -29.06
C GLY A 14 11.74 9.47 -27.77
N CYS A 15 11.81 8.15 -27.66
CA CYS A 15 11.49 7.44 -26.41
C CYS A 15 12.78 6.92 -25.79
N MET A 16 12.96 7.18 -24.49
CA MET A 16 14.09 6.67 -23.71
C MET A 16 13.60 5.61 -22.72
N ALA A 17 14.19 4.43 -22.78
CA ALA A 17 14.06 3.41 -21.73
C ALA A 17 15.10 3.67 -20.65
N LYS A 18 14.78 3.35 -19.38
CA LYS A 18 15.73 3.38 -18.27
C LYS A 18 16.81 2.31 -18.52
N GLN A 19 17.97 2.70 -19.08
CA GLN A 19 19.11 1.79 -19.28
C GLN A 19 19.98 1.75 -18.02
N ASP A 20 20.40 0.57 -17.58
CA ASP A 20 21.47 0.39 -16.60
C ASP A 20 22.80 0.90 -17.19
N LEU A 21 23.24 2.09 -16.77
CA LEU A 21 24.54 2.66 -17.17
C LEU A 21 25.68 1.89 -16.50
N SER A 22 26.14 0.81 -17.13
CA SER A 22 27.42 0.16 -16.82
C SER A 22 28.31 -0.08 -18.05
N SER A 23 27.94 0.42 -19.23
CA SER A 23 28.74 0.17 -20.44
C SER A 23 28.66 1.26 -21.51
N LEU A 24 29.22 2.45 -21.26
CA LEU A 24 29.59 3.37 -22.34
C LEU A 24 31.01 3.92 -22.11
N ARG A 25 31.96 3.39 -22.89
CA ARG A 25 33.35 3.87 -23.00
C ARG A 25 33.38 5.24 -23.70
N ALA A 26 34.21 6.13 -23.17
CA ALA A 26 34.53 7.44 -23.74
C ALA A 26 35.35 7.35 -25.04
N GLY A 27 35.10 8.28 -25.97
CA GLY A 27 35.90 8.58 -27.16
C GLY A 27 35.59 10.00 -27.68
N PRO A 28 36.53 10.70 -28.36
CA PRO A 28 36.92 12.05 -27.93
C PRO A 28 36.39 13.24 -28.76
N SER A 29 36.63 14.40 -28.15
CA SER A 29 36.37 15.82 -28.48
C SER A 29 36.57 16.32 -29.92
N ALA A 30 35.74 17.30 -30.31
CA ALA A 30 36.11 18.41 -31.19
C ALA A 30 35.28 19.68 -30.88
N THR A 31 35.94 20.85 -30.83
CA THR A 31 35.41 22.23 -30.74
C THR A 31 36.21 23.13 -31.71
N PRO A 32 35.94 24.45 -31.89
CA PRO A 32 34.73 25.05 -32.48
C PRO A 32 35.07 26.17 -33.52
N THR A 33 34.09 26.67 -34.28
CA THR A 33 34.07 27.98 -34.99
C THR A 33 32.60 28.26 -35.32
N GLY A 34 31.93 29.40 -35.11
CA GLY A 34 32.28 30.80 -34.81
C GLY A 34 31.64 31.69 -35.89
N LEU A 35 30.53 32.40 -35.61
CA LEU A 35 30.17 33.73 -36.17
C LEU A 35 28.85 34.30 -35.60
N GLN A 36 28.66 35.62 -35.78
CA GLN A 36 27.93 36.58 -34.94
C GLN A 36 26.42 36.80 -35.21
N ARG A 37 25.81 37.44 -34.19
CA ARG A 37 24.45 38.00 -34.01
C ARG A 37 24.14 39.19 -34.96
N PRO A 38 22.85 39.58 -35.11
CA PRO A 38 22.35 40.71 -34.30
C PRO A 38 20.92 40.53 -33.74
N GLN A 39 20.52 41.54 -32.95
CA GLN A 39 19.50 41.58 -31.91
C GLN A 39 18.05 41.77 -32.39
N GLY A 40 17.10 41.25 -31.62
CA GLY A 40 15.67 41.60 -31.63
C GLY A 40 14.99 41.07 -30.35
N HIS A 41 14.29 41.95 -29.62
CA HIS A 41 13.70 41.71 -28.30
C HIS A 41 12.42 40.86 -28.34
N THR A 42 12.31 39.85 -27.48
CA THR A 42 11.03 39.20 -27.03
C THR A 42 11.28 38.38 -25.74
N PRO A 43 10.24 38.05 -24.93
CA PRO A 43 10.31 37.94 -23.47
C PRO A 43 10.91 36.63 -22.93
N LEU A 44 11.39 36.69 -21.68
CA LEU A 44 11.98 35.60 -20.91
C LEU A 44 11.01 34.41 -20.74
N SER A 45 11.19 33.41 -21.60
CA SER A 45 10.76 32.02 -21.34
C SER A 45 11.80 31.39 -20.40
N LEU A 46 11.36 31.00 -19.21
CA LEU A 46 12.13 30.17 -18.28
C LEU A 46 12.35 28.80 -18.92
N ARG A 47 13.48 28.64 -19.61
CA ARG A 47 14.00 27.34 -20.01
C ARG A 47 14.18 26.47 -18.75
N ALA A 48 13.44 25.37 -18.69
CA ALA A 48 13.74 24.26 -17.79
C ALA A 48 15.18 23.80 -18.06
N ARG A 49 16.06 23.99 -17.07
CA ARG A 49 17.36 23.32 -17.06
C ARG A 49 17.12 21.85 -16.68
N PRO A 50 17.77 20.88 -17.34
CA PRO A 50 17.72 19.51 -16.87
C PRO A 50 18.33 19.45 -15.45
N LEU A 51 17.59 18.88 -14.50
CA LEU A 51 18.11 18.49 -13.20
C LEU A 51 19.29 17.54 -13.44
N GLY A 52 20.49 18.01 -13.11
CA GLY A 52 21.67 17.16 -13.05
C GLY A 52 21.47 16.07 -12.02
N GLU A 53 21.88 14.86 -12.41
CA GLU A 53 21.90 13.66 -11.58
C GLU A 53 22.59 13.92 -10.24
N ALA A 54 21.82 13.87 -9.15
CA ALA A 54 22.36 13.54 -7.84
C ALA A 54 22.30 12.02 -7.69
N GLY A 55 23.37 11.35 -8.09
CA GLY A 55 23.58 9.95 -7.80
C GLY A 55 23.70 9.74 -6.29
N SER A 56 22.70 9.11 -5.69
CA SER A 56 22.82 8.46 -4.38
C SER A 56 22.53 6.98 -4.54
N SER A 57 23.61 6.21 -4.60
CA SER A 57 23.64 4.77 -4.39
C SER A 57 23.11 4.47 -2.99
N LEU A 58 21.81 4.24 -2.86
CA LEU A 58 21.24 3.54 -1.71
C LEU A 58 21.39 2.04 -1.97
N HIS A 59 22.38 1.43 -1.32
CA HIS A 59 22.44 -0.01 -1.16
C HIS A 59 21.16 -0.47 -0.46
N GLU A 60 20.24 -1.09 -1.20
CA GLU A 60 19.12 -1.84 -0.64
C GLU A 60 19.62 -3.06 0.12
N PRO A 61 19.27 -3.25 1.40
CA PRO A 61 19.32 -4.57 1.99
C PRO A 61 18.16 -5.40 1.41
N ALA A 62 18.48 -6.59 0.89
CA ALA A 62 17.51 -7.52 0.33
C ALA A 62 16.40 -7.85 1.35
N GLY A 63 15.15 -7.52 1.03
CA GLY A 63 13.98 -7.91 1.82
C GLY A 63 12.78 -6.97 1.82
N LEU A 64 12.89 -5.75 1.30
CA LEU A 64 11.77 -4.82 1.16
C LEU A 64 11.33 -4.77 -0.31
N GLY A 65 10.02 -4.93 -0.56
CA GLY A 65 9.45 -4.88 -1.90
C GLY A 65 9.67 -3.54 -2.62
N SER A 66 9.31 -3.49 -3.90
CA SER A 66 9.43 -2.33 -4.79
C SER A 66 9.06 -1.00 -4.13
N PRO A 67 9.68 0.13 -4.51
CA PRO A 67 9.42 1.43 -3.89
C PRO A 67 7.92 1.77 -3.88
N PRO A 68 7.44 2.47 -2.84
CA PRO A 68 6.03 2.83 -2.69
C PRO A 68 5.54 3.83 -3.76
N VAL A 69 6.48 4.36 -4.56
CA VAL A 69 6.23 5.24 -5.70
C VAL A 69 6.28 4.43 -6.99
N TRP A 70 5.35 4.70 -7.91
CA TRP A 70 5.25 4.01 -9.20
C TRP A 70 6.58 3.99 -9.98
N PRO A 71 7.05 2.81 -10.43
CA PRO A 71 8.25 2.74 -11.24
C PRO A 71 7.98 3.35 -12.62
N LEU A 72 8.72 4.41 -12.95
CA LEU A 72 8.78 4.95 -14.30
C LEU A 72 9.63 4.02 -15.18
N TYR A 73 8.99 3.31 -16.12
CA TYR A 73 9.66 2.42 -17.06
C TYR A 73 10.26 3.18 -18.25
N GLY A 74 9.67 4.31 -18.61
CA GLY A 74 10.17 5.18 -19.66
C GLY A 74 9.32 6.42 -19.79
N TYR A 75 9.75 7.33 -20.66
CA TYR A 75 8.99 8.50 -21.04
C TYR A 75 9.20 8.78 -22.52
N CYS A 76 8.21 9.38 -23.15
CA CYS A 76 8.27 9.84 -24.52
C CYS A 76 7.95 11.34 -24.54
N TYR A 77 8.81 12.09 -25.19
CA TYR A 77 8.58 13.51 -25.45
C TYR A 77 8.00 13.65 -26.86
N GLN A 78 6.87 14.35 -26.96
CA GLN A 78 6.23 14.64 -28.24
C GLN A 78 6.09 16.15 -28.39
N ASP A 79 6.85 16.70 -29.33
CA ASP A 79 6.58 18.03 -29.89
C ASP A 79 5.55 17.87 -30.99
N SER A 80 4.30 18.24 -30.70
CA SER A 80 3.26 18.40 -31.71
C SER A 80 3.05 19.88 -32.01
N ASN A 81 2.60 20.22 -33.22
CA ASN A 81 2.30 21.60 -33.58
C ASN A 81 1.13 22.20 -32.75
N ASP A 82 0.31 21.36 -32.11
CA ASP A 82 -0.91 21.76 -31.41
C ASP A 82 -0.70 21.89 -29.88
N ILE A 83 0.24 21.13 -29.30
CA ILE A 83 0.61 21.19 -27.88
C ILE A 83 2.14 21.06 -27.78
N PRO A 84 2.87 22.16 -27.58
CA PRO A 84 4.31 22.09 -27.31
C PRO A 84 4.55 21.42 -25.94
N ASP A 85 5.70 20.77 -25.78
CA ASP A 85 6.17 20.21 -24.50
C ASP A 85 5.31 19.08 -23.90
N THR A 86 4.75 18.18 -24.73
CA THR A 86 3.99 17.03 -24.21
C THR A 86 4.92 15.91 -23.73
N LEU A 87 4.84 15.58 -22.44
CA LEU A 87 5.52 14.44 -21.83
C LEU A 87 4.52 13.30 -21.58
N THR A 88 4.78 12.13 -22.16
CA THR A 88 4.05 10.88 -21.84
C THR A 88 4.94 10.00 -20.99
N THR A 89 4.47 9.57 -19.82
CA THR A 89 5.17 8.64 -18.95
C THR A 89 4.62 7.22 -19.14
N ILE A 90 5.51 6.23 -19.10
CA ILE A 90 5.17 4.80 -19.16
C ILE A 90 5.48 4.22 -17.80
N THR A 91 4.45 3.69 -17.16
CA THR A 91 4.49 3.22 -15.78
C THR A 91 3.87 1.83 -15.69
N GLU A 92 3.90 1.25 -14.49
CA GLU A 92 3.24 -0.02 -14.17
C GLU A 92 1.73 0.03 -14.47
N LEU A 93 1.03 -1.10 -14.53
CA LEU A 93 -0.43 -1.10 -14.63
C LEU A 93 -1.01 -1.63 -13.32
N GLY A 94 -1.81 -0.81 -12.64
CA GLY A 94 -2.50 -1.19 -11.41
C GLY A 94 -4.01 -1.20 -11.55
N SER A 95 -4.70 -1.85 -10.62
CA SER A 95 -6.15 -1.80 -10.53
C SER A 95 -6.61 -0.57 -9.72
N PRO A 96 -7.62 0.18 -10.17
CA PRO A 96 -8.12 1.34 -9.43
C PRO A 96 -8.71 0.92 -8.08
N LEU A 97 -8.58 1.82 -7.11
CA LEU A 97 -9.05 1.56 -5.75
C LEU A 97 -10.55 1.83 -5.63
N GLU A 98 -11.35 0.76 -5.52
CA GLU A 98 -12.78 0.85 -5.29
C GLU A 98 -13.15 0.55 -3.83
N MET A 99 -13.70 1.55 -3.13
CA MET A 99 -14.02 1.41 -1.70
C MET A 99 -15.00 0.28 -1.39
N ILE A 100 -16.04 0.11 -2.21
CA ILE A 100 -17.03 -0.95 -2.00
C ILE A 100 -16.37 -2.33 -2.12
N GLN A 101 -15.48 -2.51 -3.09
CA GLN A 101 -14.76 -3.77 -3.28
C GLN A 101 -13.82 -4.04 -2.11
N LEU A 102 -13.08 -3.03 -1.65
CA LEU A 102 -12.19 -3.16 -0.50
C LEU A 102 -12.94 -3.50 0.80
N LEU A 103 -14.13 -2.95 1.03
CA LEU A 103 -14.94 -3.32 2.19
C LEU A 103 -15.44 -4.77 2.16
N GLN A 104 -15.40 -5.43 0.99
CA GLN A 104 -15.77 -6.83 0.82
C GLN A 104 -14.58 -7.78 0.93
N THR A 105 -13.34 -7.28 0.97
CA THR A 105 -12.13 -8.11 1.14
C THR A 105 -11.89 -8.44 2.61
N SER A 106 -10.94 -9.35 2.85
CA SER A 106 -10.55 -9.73 4.20
C SER A 106 -10.04 -8.52 4.99
N TRP A 107 -10.14 -8.57 6.32
CA TRP A 107 -9.54 -7.53 7.15
C TRP A 107 -8.03 -7.42 6.93
N GLU A 108 -7.36 -8.55 6.74
CA GLU A 108 -5.92 -8.62 6.51
C GLU A 108 -5.50 -7.90 5.21
N ASP A 109 -6.27 -8.03 4.13
CA ASP A 109 -5.99 -7.32 2.87
C ASP A 109 -6.26 -5.82 3.01
N ARG A 110 -7.34 -5.42 3.69
CA ARG A 110 -7.59 -4.01 4.00
C ARG A 110 -6.49 -3.40 4.88
N PHE A 111 -6.01 -4.16 5.85
CA PHE A 111 -4.90 -3.75 6.70
C PHE A 111 -3.62 -3.57 5.87
N ARG A 112 -3.36 -4.46 4.90
CA ARG A 112 -2.25 -4.30 3.94
C ARG A 112 -2.31 -2.96 3.22
N ILE A 113 -3.47 -2.58 2.69
CA ILE A 113 -3.66 -1.29 2.02
C ILE A 113 -3.32 -0.10 2.93
N CYS A 114 -3.81 -0.10 4.18
CA CYS A 114 -3.48 0.95 5.15
C CYS A 114 -1.98 0.99 5.49
N LEU A 115 -1.34 -0.18 5.58
CA LEU A 115 0.08 -0.28 5.85
C LEU A 115 0.93 0.20 4.67
N SER A 116 0.58 -0.16 3.44
CA SER A 116 1.22 0.36 2.22
C SER A 116 1.09 1.89 2.17
N LEU A 117 -0.10 2.42 2.48
CA LEU A 117 -0.34 3.86 2.51
C LEU A 117 0.52 4.57 3.57
N VAL A 118 0.58 4.06 4.81
CA VAL A 118 1.40 4.72 5.85
C VAL A 118 2.89 4.67 5.49
N ARG A 119 3.37 3.58 4.88
CA ARG A 119 4.76 3.47 4.40
C ARG A 119 5.06 4.46 3.28
N LEU A 120 4.13 4.64 2.34
CA LEU A 120 4.23 5.69 1.31
C LEU A 120 4.29 7.07 1.96
N LEU A 121 3.40 7.38 2.89
CA LEU A 121 3.39 8.69 3.54
C LEU A 121 4.65 8.94 4.37
N HIS A 122 5.16 7.91 5.03
CA HIS A 122 6.44 7.96 5.74
C HIS A 122 7.59 8.27 4.77
N TYR A 123 7.61 7.64 3.60
CA TYR A 123 8.58 7.95 2.54
C TYR A 123 8.45 9.40 2.05
N LEU A 124 7.24 9.89 1.82
CA LEU A 124 6.98 11.27 1.36
C LEU A 124 7.39 12.33 2.38
N ALA A 125 7.14 12.08 3.67
CA ALA A 125 7.54 12.99 4.74
C ALA A 125 9.07 13.08 4.91
N HIS A 126 9.78 11.98 4.64
CA HIS A 126 11.25 11.88 4.73
C HIS A 126 11.95 11.93 3.39
N SER A 127 11.29 12.47 2.36
CA SER A 127 11.88 12.59 1.03
C SER A 127 13.14 13.45 1.08
N PRO A 128 14.20 13.09 0.31
CA PRO A 128 15.44 13.87 0.25
C PRO A 128 15.24 15.28 -0.32
N LEU A 129 14.11 15.53 -0.98
CA LEU A 129 13.74 16.86 -1.48
C LEU A 129 13.11 17.75 -0.40
N GLY A 130 12.71 17.17 0.74
CA GLY A 130 11.86 17.78 1.77
C GLY A 130 10.51 17.07 1.88
N SER A 131 9.72 17.42 2.90
CA SER A 131 8.40 16.81 3.15
C SER A 131 7.42 17.08 2.00
N VAL A 132 6.96 16.02 1.35
CA VAL A 132 6.07 16.10 0.18
C VAL A 132 4.60 16.07 0.61
N THR A 133 3.80 17.05 0.18
CA THR A 133 2.34 17.04 0.27
C THR A 133 1.71 16.60 -1.05
N LEU A 134 0.69 15.76 -0.98
CA LEU A 134 -0.15 15.41 -2.12
C LEU A 134 -1.35 16.37 -2.14
N LEU A 135 -1.36 17.34 -3.06
CA LEU A 135 -2.41 18.36 -3.10
C LEU A 135 -3.75 17.74 -3.52
N ASP A 136 -3.71 16.73 -4.39
CA ASP A 136 -4.87 15.96 -4.79
C ASP A 136 -4.95 14.59 -4.10
N PHE A 137 -5.03 14.57 -2.78
CA PHE A 137 -5.18 13.32 -2.03
C PHE A 137 -6.61 12.78 -2.15
N ARG A 138 -6.89 11.96 -3.16
CA ARG A 138 -8.18 11.25 -3.32
C ARG A 138 -7.95 9.76 -3.53
N PRO A 139 -8.88 8.88 -3.10
CA PRO A 139 -8.77 7.44 -3.34
C PRO A 139 -8.49 7.04 -4.81
N ARG A 140 -8.96 7.85 -5.77
CA ARG A 140 -8.79 7.62 -7.21
C ARG A 140 -7.35 7.86 -7.72
N GLN A 141 -6.53 8.56 -6.94
CA GLN A 141 -5.11 8.78 -7.25
C GLN A 141 -4.20 7.64 -6.76
N PHE A 142 -4.82 6.55 -6.30
CA PHE A 142 -4.14 5.35 -5.85
C PHE A 142 -4.64 4.15 -6.63
N VAL A 143 -3.72 3.21 -6.81
CA VAL A 143 -3.97 1.92 -7.43
C VAL A 143 -3.33 0.81 -6.62
N ILE A 144 -3.84 -0.39 -6.82
CA ILE A 144 -3.32 -1.60 -6.21
C ILE A 144 -2.49 -2.34 -7.25
N VAL A 145 -1.26 -2.69 -6.87
CA VAL A 145 -0.35 -3.52 -7.66
C VAL A 145 0.17 -4.60 -6.72
N ASP A 146 -0.06 -5.87 -7.07
CA ASP A 146 0.35 -7.03 -6.26
C ASP A 146 -0.08 -6.96 -4.77
N GLY A 147 -1.23 -6.32 -4.52
CA GLY A 147 -1.82 -6.12 -3.20
C GLY A 147 -1.24 -4.94 -2.41
N GLU A 148 -0.27 -4.21 -2.94
CA GLU A 148 0.25 -2.98 -2.35
C GLU A 148 -0.43 -1.74 -2.97
N LEU A 149 -0.72 -0.76 -2.13
CA LEU A 149 -1.19 0.55 -2.58
C LEU A 149 0.00 1.38 -3.08
N LYS A 150 -0.17 2.00 -4.25
CA LYS A 150 0.78 2.94 -4.81
C LYS A 150 0.06 4.17 -5.39
N VAL A 151 0.76 5.30 -5.44
CA VAL A 151 0.26 6.56 -6.03
C VAL A 151 0.52 6.61 -7.54
N THR A 152 -0.47 7.02 -8.33
CA THR A 152 -0.38 7.09 -9.80
C THR A 152 -0.04 8.46 -10.34
N ASP A 153 -0.46 9.51 -9.63
CA ASP A 153 -0.37 10.89 -10.06
C ASP A 153 0.41 11.68 -9.00
N LEU A 154 1.56 12.21 -9.39
CA LEU A 154 2.42 13.06 -8.55
C LEU A 154 2.56 14.47 -9.12
N ASP A 155 1.77 14.80 -10.14
CA ASP A 155 1.85 16.03 -10.90
C ASP A 155 1.40 17.21 -10.01
N ASP A 156 0.52 16.92 -9.06
CA ASP A 156 0.00 17.82 -8.02
C ASP A 156 0.70 17.62 -6.66
N ALA A 157 1.99 17.28 -6.64
CA ALA A 157 2.78 17.19 -5.41
C ALA A 157 3.62 18.47 -5.16
N SER A 158 3.74 18.87 -3.90
CA SER A 158 4.58 20.01 -3.49
C SER A 158 5.51 19.62 -2.35
N VAL A 159 6.70 20.21 -2.32
CA VAL A 159 7.70 19.99 -1.27
C VAL A 159 7.85 21.21 -0.36
N GLU A 160 7.28 22.35 -0.75
CA GLU A 160 7.39 23.58 0.02
C GLU A 160 6.40 23.60 1.18
N GLU A 161 6.90 23.77 2.40
CA GLU A 161 6.06 24.06 3.57
C GLU A 161 5.51 25.50 3.49
N SER A 162 4.28 25.71 3.94
CA SER A 162 3.65 27.04 3.87
C SER A 162 4.42 28.07 4.71
N SER A 163 4.62 29.28 4.18
CA SER A 163 5.23 30.38 4.93
C SER A 163 4.27 30.94 5.97
N CYS A 164 4.80 31.36 7.13
CA CYS A 164 4.02 31.90 8.23
C CYS A 164 4.78 33.00 9.00
N THR A 165 4.01 33.85 9.66
CA THR A 165 4.48 34.85 10.63
C THR A 165 3.99 34.53 12.04
N SER A 166 2.89 33.80 12.16
CA SER A 166 2.28 33.36 13.41
C SER A 166 1.57 32.01 13.23
N ASN A 167 1.23 31.36 14.34
CA ASN A 167 0.55 30.06 14.30
C ASN A 167 -0.80 30.11 13.55
N SER A 168 -1.51 31.25 13.55
CA SER A 168 -2.79 31.37 12.84
C SER A 168 -2.65 31.25 11.33
N ASP A 169 -1.47 31.53 10.78
CA ASP A 169 -1.19 31.36 9.35
C ASP A 169 -1.08 29.88 8.96
N CYS A 170 -0.85 29.01 9.95
CA CYS A 170 -0.71 27.56 9.81
C CYS A 170 -2.02 26.82 10.11
N PHE A 171 -3.12 27.38 9.65
CA PHE A 171 -4.45 26.79 9.80
C PHE A 171 -4.71 25.76 8.69
N MET A 172 -5.12 24.56 9.09
CA MET A 172 -5.57 23.49 8.21
C MET A 172 -7.07 23.27 8.40
N GLU A 173 -7.83 23.53 7.34
CA GLU A 173 -9.27 23.30 7.29
C GLU A 173 -9.57 21.93 6.67
N PHE A 174 -10.39 21.13 7.36
CA PHE A 174 -11.00 19.93 6.80
C PHE A 174 -12.50 19.92 7.08
N PRO A 175 -13.31 19.19 6.29
CA PRO A 175 -14.77 19.22 6.40
C PRO A 175 -15.33 18.92 7.79
N ALA A 176 -14.62 18.14 8.61
CA ALA A 176 -15.08 17.71 9.93
C ALA A 176 -14.24 18.26 11.09
N ARG A 177 -13.03 18.76 10.84
CA ARG A 177 -12.06 19.16 11.88
C ARG A 177 -11.10 20.20 11.35
N ASN A 178 -10.63 21.06 12.24
CA ASN A 178 -9.64 22.08 11.93
C ASN A 178 -8.46 21.94 12.87
N PHE A 179 -7.27 22.29 12.37
CA PHE A 179 -6.04 22.22 13.14
C PHE A 179 -5.23 23.49 12.92
N THR A 180 -4.54 23.95 13.96
CA THR A 180 -3.60 25.06 13.88
C THR A 180 -2.24 24.53 14.29
N LEU A 181 -1.27 24.58 13.38
CA LEU A 181 0.09 24.13 13.62
C LEU A 181 0.98 25.28 14.12
N PRO A 182 2.08 24.98 14.82
CA PRO A 182 3.06 25.99 15.18
C PRO A 182 3.80 26.52 13.94
N CYS A 183 4.04 27.83 13.93
CA CYS A 183 4.93 28.49 12.99
C CYS A 183 6.38 28.36 13.51
N SER A 184 7.30 27.90 12.66
CA SER A 184 8.71 27.76 12.99
C SER A 184 9.43 29.10 13.05
N VAL A 185 10.63 29.11 13.64
CA VAL A 185 11.47 30.32 13.70
C VAL A 185 11.97 30.76 12.32
N GLU A 186 12.01 29.84 11.36
CA GLU A 186 12.32 30.09 9.94
C GLU A 186 11.10 30.62 9.15
N GLY A 187 9.97 30.88 9.81
CA GLY A 187 8.76 31.39 9.18
C GLY A 187 8.07 30.35 8.29
N ARG A 188 8.08 29.07 8.69
CA ARG A 188 7.42 27.96 7.98
C ARG A 188 6.49 27.19 8.92
N CYS A 189 5.35 26.74 8.41
CA CYS A 189 4.43 25.91 9.17
C CYS A 189 5.05 24.53 9.42
N GLN A 190 5.19 24.13 10.68
CA GLN A 190 5.89 22.90 11.03
C GLN A 190 5.10 21.67 10.61
N SER A 191 5.71 20.82 9.78
CA SER A 191 5.16 19.53 9.30
C SER A 191 3.77 19.63 8.68
N MET A 192 3.42 20.77 8.05
CA MET A 192 2.07 20.96 7.50
C MET A 192 1.80 19.98 6.35
N ASN A 193 2.82 19.72 5.52
CA ASN A 193 2.73 18.75 4.43
C ASN A 193 2.43 17.33 4.90
N GLU A 194 3.21 16.85 5.88
CA GLU A 194 3.04 15.54 6.50
C GLU A 194 1.65 15.40 7.16
N LYS A 195 1.27 16.38 7.98
CA LYS A 195 0.00 16.37 8.72
C LYS A 195 -1.20 16.38 7.78
N ARG A 196 -1.12 17.08 6.65
CA ARG A 196 -2.19 17.11 5.65
C ARG A 196 -2.38 15.76 4.98
N ASN A 197 -1.29 15.12 4.56
CA ASN A 197 -1.34 13.77 4.02
C ASN A 197 -1.89 12.77 5.04
N LEU A 198 -1.42 12.85 6.29
CA LEU A 198 -1.79 11.94 7.36
C LEU A 198 -3.29 12.05 7.71
N TYR A 199 -3.83 13.26 7.82
CA TYR A 199 -5.27 13.45 8.03
C TYR A 199 -6.10 12.93 6.85
N ASN A 200 -5.61 13.12 5.61
CA ASN A 200 -6.27 12.60 4.43
C ASN A 200 -6.29 11.06 4.40
N ALA A 201 -5.20 10.40 4.79
CA ALA A 201 -5.17 8.95 4.97
C ALA A 201 -6.17 8.49 6.04
N TYR A 202 -6.25 9.21 7.16
CA TYR A 202 -7.25 8.95 8.19
C TYR A 202 -8.67 8.99 7.64
N ARG A 203 -9.06 10.12 7.02
CA ARG A 203 -10.46 10.37 6.65
C ARG A 203 -10.94 9.48 5.49
N TYR A 204 -10.04 9.11 4.57
CA TYR A 204 -10.42 8.34 3.38
C TYR A 204 -10.21 6.84 3.53
N PHE A 205 -9.27 6.41 4.38
CA PHE A 205 -8.88 5.00 4.48
C PHE A 205 -9.03 4.48 5.90
N PHE A 206 -8.34 5.05 6.88
CA PHE A 206 -8.19 4.38 8.18
C PHE A 206 -9.50 4.22 8.94
N THR A 207 -10.38 5.22 8.88
CA THR A 207 -11.72 5.15 9.50
C THR A 207 -12.57 4.00 9.00
N TYR A 208 -12.42 3.61 7.72
CA TYR A 208 -13.24 2.59 7.07
C TYR A 208 -12.55 1.23 6.99
N LEU A 209 -11.23 1.21 6.82
CA LEU A 209 -10.51 -0.01 6.53
C LEU A 209 -9.96 -0.71 7.77
N LEU A 210 -9.56 0.03 8.81
CA LEU A 210 -8.93 -0.56 10.00
C LEU A 210 -9.91 -1.23 10.98
N PRO A 211 -11.03 -0.61 11.42
CA PRO A 211 -11.81 -1.14 12.55
C PRO A 211 -12.76 -2.27 12.16
N HIS A 212 -13.31 -2.23 10.95
CA HIS A 212 -14.36 -3.16 10.52
C HIS A 212 -13.82 -4.60 10.43
N SER A 213 -14.49 -5.52 11.13
CA SER A 213 -14.14 -6.96 11.22
C SER A 213 -12.69 -7.28 11.63
N ALA A 214 -12.01 -6.35 12.29
CA ALA A 214 -10.71 -6.59 12.90
C ALA A 214 -10.81 -7.63 14.04
N PRO A 215 -9.74 -8.44 14.27
CA PRO A 215 -9.64 -9.32 15.42
C PRO A 215 -9.88 -8.56 16.72
N SER A 216 -10.76 -9.10 17.58
CA SER A 216 -11.26 -8.39 18.77
C SER A 216 -10.15 -7.92 19.73
N SER A 217 -9.08 -8.70 19.88
CA SER A 217 -7.93 -8.33 20.73
C SER A 217 -7.07 -7.22 20.15
N LEU A 218 -7.09 -6.99 18.83
CA LEU A 218 -6.38 -5.89 18.17
C LEU A 218 -7.18 -4.58 18.13
N ARG A 219 -8.51 -4.66 18.29
CA ARG A 219 -9.40 -3.48 18.20
C ARG A 219 -8.98 -2.30 19.09
N PRO A 220 -8.63 -2.47 20.37
CA PRO A 220 -8.24 -1.33 21.20
C PRO A 220 -7.01 -0.59 20.67
N LEU A 221 -6.05 -1.32 20.08
CA LEU A 221 -4.87 -0.73 19.47
C LEU A 221 -5.22 0.00 18.16
N LEU A 222 -6.06 -0.61 17.32
CA LEU A 222 -6.53 0.00 16.08
C LEU A 222 -7.35 1.27 16.34
N ASP A 223 -8.25 1.25 17.33
CA ASP A 223 -9.04 2.42 17.72
C ASP A 223 -8.14 3.56 18.22
N LYS A 224 -7.09 3.22 18.98
CA LYS A 224 -6.07 4.18 19.41
C LYS A 224 -5.34 4.80 18.21
N ILE A 225 -4.93 3.99 17.23
CA ILE A 225 -4.28 4.45 15.99
C ILE A 225 -5.22 5.39 15.24
N VAL A 226 -6.43 4.95 14.91
CA VAL A 226 -7.41 5.73 14.16
C VAL A 226 -7.71 7.07 14.86
N ASN A 227 -7.88 7.06 16.19
CA ASN A 227 -8.15 8.27 16.95
C ASN A 227 -6.93 9.22 16.98
N ALA A 228 -5.74 8.71 17.31
CA ALA A 228 -4.54 9.53 17.41
C ALA A 228 -4.12 10.13 16.06
N THR A 229 -4.30 9.40 14.96
CA THR A 229 -4.12 9.91 13.60
C THR A 229 -5.19 10.95 13.25
N GLY A 230 -6.46 10.69 13.56
CA GLY A 230 -7.56 11.60 13.25
C GLY A 230 -7.56 12.91 14.04
N GLU A 231 -7.00 12.91 15.26
CA GLU A 231 -6.75 14.12 16.06
C GLU A 231 -5.37 14.75 15.78
N LEU A 232 -4.58 14.17 14.87
CA LEU A 232 -3.21 14.57 14.56
C LEU A 232 -2.26 14.66 15.77
N HIS A 233 -2.60 13.95 16.86
CA HIS A 233 -1.74 13.79 18.04
C HIS A 233 -0.45 13.05 17.68
N TRP A 234 -0.51 12.16 16.69
CA TRP A 234 0.66 11.47 16.15
C TRP A 234 1.13 12.09 14.83
N GLY A 235 2.44 12.06 14.63
CA GLY A 235 3.05 12.23 13.32
C GLY A 235 3.06 10.90 12.54
N ILE A 236 3.68 10.94 11.38
CA ILE A 236 3.79 9.80 10.48
C ILE A 236 4.65 8.68 11.08
N ASP A 237 5.73 9.02 11.79
CA ASP A 237 6.64 8.05 12.42
C ASP A 237 5.91 7.17 13.43
N GLU A 238 5.21 7.81 14.37
CA GLU A 238 4.46 7.10 15.41
C GLU A 238 3.30 6.31 14.79
N THR A 239 2.60 6.88 13.81
CA THR A 239 1.51 6.15 13.12
C THR A 239 2.03 4.91 12.39
N ALA A 240 3.15 5.03 11.67
CA ALA A 240 3.80 3.92 10.98
C ALA A 240 4.27 2.86 11.97
N ALA A 241 4.96 3.26 13.05
CA ALA A 241 5.45 2.35 14.08
C ALA A 241 4.31 1.55 14.74
N GLN A 242 3.17 2.19 15.03
CA GLN A 242 2.02 1.50 15.63
C GLN A 242 1.32 0.56 14.64
N LEU A 243 1.25 0.90 13.35
CA LEU A 243 0.74 -0.02 12.33
C LEU A 243 1.69 -1.22 12.13
N GLU A 244 3.01 -1.01 12.11
CA GLU A 244 3.98 -2.12 12.07
C GLU A 244 3.88 -3.00 13.32
N ARG A 245 3.60 -2.41 14.49
CA ARG A 245 3.33 -3.18 15.70
C ARG A 245 2.09 -4.07 15.55
N VAL A 246 1.01 -3.55 14.96
CA VAL A 246 -0.18 -4.37 14.65
C VAL A 246 0.18 -5.52 13.71
N LEU A 247 0.97 -5.26 12.67
CA LEU A 247 1.45 -6.30 11.75
C LEU A 247 2.21 -7.39 12.50
N ASN A 248 3.17 -6.99 13.35
CA ASN A 248 3.99 -7.93 14.11
C ASN A 248 3.14 -8.81 15.03
N LEU A 249 2.23 -8.22 15.80
CA LEU A 249 1.32 -8.95 16.66
C LEU A 249 0.46 -9.94 15.86
N TYR A 250 -0.08 -9.50 14.72
CA TYR A 250 -0.94 -10.33 13.86
C TYR A 250 -0.17 -11.50 13.21
N LYS A 251 1.08 -11.25 12.81
CA LYS A 251 1.98 -12.25 12.22
C LYS A 251 2.51 -13.25 13.24
N SER A 252 2.86 -12.81 14.44
CA SER A 252 3.41 -13.67 15.48
C SER A 252 2.36 -14.46 16.25
N GLY A 253 1.07 -14.14 16.07
CA GLY A 253 -0.02 -14.75 16.81
C GLY A 253 -0.12 -14.28 18.27
N GLU A 254 0.71 -13.33 18.70
CA GLU A 254 0.70 -12.80 20.08
C GLU A 254 -0.64 -12.17 20.47
N TYR A 255 -1.41 -11.66 19.50
CA TYR A 255 -2.76 -11.15 19.73
C TYR A 255 -3.76 -12.22 20.23
N LEU A 256 -3.42 -13.51 20.10
CA LEU A 256 -4.22 -14.64 20.55
C LEU A 256 -3.94 -15.05 22.00
N GLN A 257 -2.82 -14.62 22.62
CA GLN A 257 -2.38 -15.14 23.93
C GLN A 257 -3.32 -14.82 25.10
N ASN A 258 -4.18 -13.81 24.98
CA ASN A 258 -5.20 -13.50 25.98
C ASN A 258 -6.51 -14.28 25.79
N THR A 259 -6.57 -15.17 24.80
CA THR A 259 -7.73 -16.04 24.56
C THR A 259 -7.57 -17.28 25.45
N THR A 260 -7.81 -17.11 26.75
CA THR A 260 -7.89 -18.19 27.75
C THR A 260 -9.13 -19.07 27.56
N ARG A 261 -9.46 -19.43 26.32
CA ARG A 261 -10.59 -20.30 26.01
C ARG A 261 -10.05 -21.69 25.73
N VAL A 262 -10.12 -22.53 26.76
CA VAL A 262 -9.98 -23.99 26.59
C VAL A 262 -10.94 -24.40 25.45
N PRO A 263 -10.46 -25.15 24.44
CA PRO A 263 -11.30 -25.65 23.36
C PRO A 263 -12.55 -26.32 23.94
N LYS A 264 -13.74 -25.93 23.46
CA LYS A 264 -14.99 -26.48 24.00
C LYS A 264 -15.24 -27.90 23.52
N ALA A 265 -14.63 -28.27 22.40
CA ALA A 265 -14.76 -29.58 21.79
C ALA A 265 -13.40 -30.14 21.41
N GLU A 266 -13.29 -31.47 21.45
CA GLU A 266 -12.15 -32.19 20.92
C GLU A 266 -12.25 -32.26 19.39
N TYR A 267 -11.09 -32.23 18.72
CA TYR A 267 -11.01 -32.34 17.26
C TYR A 267 -10.10 -33.49 16.87
N ARG A 268 -10.62 -34.41 16.04
CA ARG A 268 -9.87 -35.52 15.47
C ARG A 268 -9.18 -35.09 14.18
N ARG A 269 -7.85 -35.18 14.15
CA ARG A 269 -7.03 -34.96 12.95
C ARG A 269 -7.13 -36.16 12.00
N VAL A 270 -7.48 -35.89 10.74
CA VAL A 270 -7.51 -36.86 9.64
C VAL A 270 -6.53 -36.37 8.56
N PRO A 271 -5.34 -36.98 8.45
CA PRO A 271 -4.38 -36.61 7.41
C PRO A 271 -4.85 -37.07 6.03
N GLU A 272 -4.30 -36.43 4.99
CA GLU A 272 -4.53 -36.78 3.57
C GLU A 272 -6.02 -36.86 3.21
N ALA A 273 -6.78 -35.90 3.72
CA ALA A 273 -8.24 -35.95 3.71
C ALA A 273 -8.86 -34.58 3.44
N PHE A 274 -9.95 -34.58 2.70
CA PHE A 274 -10.74 -33.42 2.32
C PHE A 274 -12.25 -33.70 2.42
N ILE A 275 -13.04 -32.66 2.64
CA ILE A 275 -14.51 -32.72 2.62
C ILE A 275 -15.01 -31.86 1.45
N PRO A 276 -15.59 -32.45 0.38
CA PRO A 276 -16.08 -31.69 -0.76
C PRO A 276 -17.40 -30.98 -0.45
N ASP A 277 -17.63 -29.84 -1.11
CA ASP A 277 -18.90 -29.10 -1.28
C ASP A 277 -19.78 -28.75 -0.05
N GLU A 278 -19.36 -29.06 1.17
CA GLU A 278 -20.08 -28.76 2.42
C GLU A 278 -19.53 -27.51 3.13
N ASN A 279 -19.24 -26.44 2.38
CA ASN A 279 -18.85 -25.16 2.96
C ASN A 279 -20.10 -24.32 3.28
N TYR A 280 -20.23 -23.82 4.51
CA TYR A 280 -21.15 -22.72 4.78
C TYR A 280 -20.53 -21.39 4.32
N ARG A 281 -21.34 -20.35 4.13
CA ARG A 281 -20.83 -19.00 3.84
C ARG A 281 -20.50 -18.29 5.15
N CYS A 282 -19.32 -17.67 5.21
CA CYS A 282 -18.98 -16.70 6.24
C CYS A 282 -18.51 -15.41 5.58
N TRP A 283 -18.62 -14.29 6.29
CA TRP A 283 -18.26 -12.98 5.75
C TRP A 283 -17.45 -12.19 6.77
N PRO A 284 -16.36 -11.53 6.36
CA PRO A 284 -15.70 -11.60 5.04
C PRO A 284 -14.95 -12.93 4.86
N SER A 285 -14.82 -13.40 3.61
CA SER A 285 -14.10 -14.64 3.28
C SER A 285 -13.26 -14.47 2.02
N TYR A 286 -12.11 -15.14 1.95
CA TYR A 286 -11.27 -15.23 0.76
C TYR A 286 -11.93 -16.02 -0.38
N HIS A 287 -13.07 -16.69 -0.15
CA HIS A 287 -13.80 -17.43 -1.15
C HIS A 287 -15.27 -17.04 -1.21
N HIS A 288 -15.76 -16.69 -2.40
CA HIS A 288 -17.11 -16.15 -2.59
C HIS A 288 -18.25 -17.16 -2.36
N LYS A 289 -17.98 -18.48 -2.51
CA LYS A 289 -19.02 -19.54 -2.34
C LYS A 289 -18.90 -20.33 -1.04
N GLY A 290 -17.90 -20.08 -0.20
CA GLY A 290 -17.67 -20.89 1.00
C GLY A 290 -16.77 -20.20 2.00
N CYS A 291 -16.76 -20.68 3.25
CA CYS A 291 -16.00 -20.06 4.32
C CYS A 291 -14.52 -20.45 4.27
N LEU A 292 -13.73 -19.64 3.56
CA LEU A 292 -12.27 -19.66 3.56
C LEU A 292 -11.73 -18.48 4.39
N LEU A 293 -11.04 -18.77 5.50
CA LEU A 293 -10.46 -17.76 6.39
C LEU A 293 -8.98 -18.04 6.65
N SER A 294 -8.24 -17.02 7.03
CA SER A 294 -6.82 -17.07 7.39
C SER A 294 -6.65 -17.28 8.89
N VAL A 295 -5.89 -18.30 9.29
CA VAL A 295 -5.57 -18.62 10.68
C VAL A 295 -4.07 -18.62 10.91
N PHE A 296 -3.66 -18.30 12.13
CA PHE A 296 -2.29 -18.37 12.61
C PHE A 296 -1.87 -19.83 12.81
N ASP A 297 -2.70 -20.58 13.55
CA ASP A 297 -2.45 -21.98 13.88
C ASP A 297 -3.75 -22.80 13.94
N VAL A 298 -3.59 -24.09 14.29
CA VAL A 298 -4.73 -25.02 14.44
C VAL A 298 -5.65 -24.61 15.59
N ASN A 299 -5.12 -24.00 16.65
CA ASN A 299 -5.91 -23.58 17.81
C ASN A 299 -6.86 -22.44 17.41
N GLU A 300 -6.38 -21.46 16.66
CA GLU A 300 -7.24 -20.40 16.14
C GLU A 300 -8.31 -20.95 15.19
N ALA A 301 -7.98 -21.94 14.36
CA ALA A 301 -8.98 -22.63 13.53
C ALA A 301 -10.06 -23.33 14.38
N ILE A 302 -9.67 -24.00 15.46
CA ILE A 302 -10.60 -24.61 16.42
C ILE A 302 -11.50 -23.55 17.05
N GLU A 303 -10.93 -22.44 17.53
CA GLU A 303 -11.69 -21.35 18.15
C GLU A 303 -12.71 -20.73 17.19
N ILE A 304 -12.30 -20.49 15.94
CA ILE A 304 -13.20 -19.99 14.89
C ILE A 304 -14.31 -21.01 14.65
N CYS A 305 -14.00 -22.29 14.45
CA CYS A 305 -15.02 -23.32 14.23
C CYS A 305 -15.98 -23.42 15.42
N ASP A 306 -15.48 -23.37 16.66
CA ASP A 306 -16.30 -23.40 17.87
C ASP A 306 -17.20 -22.17 18.04
N SER A 307 -16.84 -21.03 17.42
CA SER A 307 -17.67 -19.83 17.41
C SER A 307 -18.90 -19.93 16.50
N TYR A 308 -18.89 -20.86 15.53
CA TYR A 308 -20.00 -21.11 14.61
C TYR A 308 -20.69 -22.44 14.92
N SER A 309 -21.97 -22.39 15.33
CA SER A 309 -22.75 -23.58 15.69
C SER A 309 -22.85 -24.64 14.58
N GLN A 310 -22.84 -24.19 13.33
CA GLN A 310 -22.91 -25.03 12.13
C GLN A 310 -21.56 -25.65 11.74
N CYS A 311 -20.43 -25.22 12.33
CA CYS A 311 -19.13 -25.76 11.98
C CYS A 311 -18.91 -27.14 12.63
N LYS A 312 -18.64 -28.15 11.79
CA LYS A 312 -18.42 -29.55 12.20
C LYS A 312 -17.04 -30.06 11.84
N ALA A 313 -16.36 -29.41 10.92
CA ALA A 313 -14.98 -29.71 10.55
C ALA A 313 -14.33 -28.50 9.91
N PHE A 314 -13.00 -28.54 9.77
CA PHE A 314 -12.26 -27.59 8.95
C PHE A 314 -11.10 -28.28 8.23
N VAL A 315 -10.69 -27.74 7.09
CA VAL A 315 -9.65 -28.30 6.23
C VAL A 315 -8.53 -27.29 6.04
N LEU A 316 -7.32 -27.65 6.47
CA LEU A 316 -6.11 -26.89 6.21
C LEU A 316 -5.74 -27.04 4.73
N THR A 317 -5.48 -25.91 4.07
CA THR A 317 -4.94 -25.89 2.71
C THR A 317 -3.41 -25.82 2.75
N ASN A 318 -2.76 -25.82 1.59
CA ASN A 318 -1.32 -25.53 1.44
C ASN A 318 -1.05 -24.04 1.08
N GLN A 319 -2.09 -23.20 1.08
CA GLN A 319 -1.98 -21.80 0.67
C GLN A 319 -1.87 -20.88 1.88
N THR A 320 -0.98 -19.90 1.78
CA THR A 320 -0.79 -18.88 2.80
C THR A 320 -1.13 -17.48 2.28
N THR A 321 -1.46 -16.59 3.22
CA THR A 321 -1.66 -15.17 2.93
C THR A 321 -0.32 -14.43 2.87
N TRP A 322 -0.35 -13.12 2.56
CA TRP A 322 0.85 -12.29 2.50
C TRP A 322 1.56 -12.12 3.86
N THR A 323 0.84 -12.34 4.96
CA THR A 323 1.42 -12.39 6.31
C THR A 323 1.98 -13.75 6.69
N GLY A 324 1.81 -14.77 5.84
CA GLY A 324 2.25 -16.15 6.07
C GLY A 324 1.23 -17.02 6.80
N ARG A 325 -0.01 -16.55 6.99
CA ARG A 325 -1.08 -17.27 7.70
C ARG A 325 -1.72 -18.33 6.82
N GLN A 326 -2.13 -19.46 7.40
CA GLN A 326 -2.71 -20.58 6.66
C GLN A 326 -4.16 -20.29 6.27
N LEU A 327 -4.52 -20.54 5.01
CA LEU A 327 -5.92 -20.54 4.59
C LEU A 327 -6.63 -21.86 4.94
N VAL A 328 -7.82 -21.75 5.51
CA VAL A 328 -8.60 -22.87 6.05
C VAL A 328 -10.05 -22.80 5.59
N PHE A 329 -10.56 -23.92 5.08
CA PHE A 329 -11.97 -24.07 4.75
C PHE A 329 -12.75 -24.60 5.93
N PHE A 330 -13.83 -23.91 6.32
CA PHE A 330 -14.73 -24.37 7.38
C PHE A 330 -15.95 -25.09 6.81
N LYS A 331 -16.27 -26.25 7.38
CA LYS A 331 -17.22 -27.24 6.85
C LYS A 331 -18.41 -27.42 7.79
N MET A 332 -19.59 -27.61 7.19
CA MET A 332 -20.85 -27.84 7.92
C MET A 332 -21.14 -29.30 8.23
N ALA A 333 -20.45 -30.24 7.58
CA ALA A 333 -20.56 -31.66 7.85
C ALA A 333 -19.19 -32.34 7.72
N SER A 334 -19.16 -33.61 8.16
CA SER A 334 -17.95 -34.43 8.33
C SER A 334 -18.19 -35.90 7.95
N ASN A 335 -19.32 -36.18 7.30
CA ASN A 335 -19.79 -37.51 6.90
C ASN A 335 -19.18 -37.99 5.57
N HIS A 336 -18.73 -37.09 4.70
CA HIS A 336 -18.15 -37.42 3.42
C HIS A 336 -16.70 -36.93 3.32
N ILE A 337 -15.77 -37.75 3.81
CA ILE A 337 -14.33 -37.49 3.74
C ILE A 337 -13.74 -38.29 2.57
N VAL A 338 -13.08 -37.59 1.65
CA VAL A 338 -12.37 -38.17 0.51
C VAL A 338 -10.86 -38.02 0.69
N PRO A 339 -10.04 -38.95 0.17
CA PRO A 339 -8.59 -38.81 0.20
C PRO A 339 -8.11 -37.60 -0.61
N ASP A 340 -7.21 -36.82 -0.04
CA ASP A 340 -6.52 -35.70 -0.69
C ASP A 340 -5.13 -35.51 -0.04
N PRO A 341 -4.03 -35.91 -0.72
CA PRO A 341 -2.70 -35.98 -0.12
C PRO A 341 -2.15 -34.62 0.32
N ASP A 342 -2.67 -33.52 -0.24
CA ASP A 342 -2.17 -32.17 0.03
C ASP A 342 -2.93 -31.46 1.17
N LYS A 343 -3.87 -32.15 1.83
CA LYS A 343 -4.77 -31.53 2.82
C LYS A 343 -4.88 -32.32 4.12
N ILE A 344 -5.18 -31.60 5.19
CA ILE A 344 -5.44 -32.16 6.51
C ILE A 344 -6.81 -31.68 6.98
N THR A 345 -7.68 -32.62 7.31
CA THR A 345 -9.02 -32.32 7.84
C THR A 345 -9.06 -32.53 9.34
N TYR A 346 -9.70 -31.62 10.06
CA TYR A 346 -9.99 -31.72 11.49
C TYR A 346 -11.49 -31.82 11.68
N VAL A 347 -11.94 -32.90 12.29
CA VAL A 347 -13.37 -33.17 12.53
C VAL A 347 -13.68 -32.96 14.00
N LYS A 348 -14.70 -32.15 14.28
CA LYS A 348 -15.21 -31.94 15.64
C LYS A 348 -15.78 -33.25 16.17
N VAL A 349 -15.29 -33.69 17.31
CA VAL A 349 -15.84 -34.85 18.03
C VAL A 349 -17.11 -34.38 18.72
N THR A 350 -18.24 -34.93 18.30
CA THR A 350 -19.52 -34.78 19.01
C THR A 350 -19.69 -36.01 19.88
N ASP A 351 -19.92 -35.81 21.19
CA ASP A 351 -20.42 -36.87 22.08
C ASP A 351 -21.72 -37.49 21.55
#